data_AF-A0A942YLS0-F1
#
_entry.id   AF-A0A942YLS0-F1
#
_cell.length_a   1.000
_cell.length_b   1.000
_cell.length_c   1.000
_cell.angle_alpha   90.00
_cell.angle_beta   90.00
_cell.angle_gamma   90.00
#
_symmetry.space_group_name_H-M   'P 1'
#
loop_
_entity.id
_entity.type
_entity.pdbx_description
1 polymer ?
#
loop_
_entity_poly.entity_id
_entity_poly.type
_entity_poly.pdbx_seq_one_letter_code
_entity_poly.pdbx_strand_id
1 'polypeptide(L)'
;MSKFSITYVPQPDFSSCDEACLAMVAQIPIEEAIVVMKGTRASGSSHFYKALKKYKIDYLSWRAVEDLKEFPPLCILLVGFPTYGHSVVYYDGIYYDPEFGVLESYTPEGQITHFMELFIDEVYEGKQIDIRIPNDFKEAFKLDQDAYQIFERLPYPQKSKSINGISHYKNPVVRKKNIEKIMASLKKQGESI
;
A
#
# COMPACT_ATOMS: atom_id res chain seq x y z
N MET A 1 5.59 24.20 2.54
CA MET A 1 4.78 23.00 2.85
C MET A 1 5.64 22.08 3.70
N SER A 2 5.11 21.53 4.79
CA SER A 2 5.86 20.56 5.60
C SER A 2 6.02 19.28 4.80
N LYS A 3 7.26 18.87 4.55
CA LYS A 3 7.60 17.56 4.00
C LYS A 3 6.97 16.48 4.89
N PHE A 4 6.35 15.46 4.31
CA PHE A 4 5.84 14.31 5.07
C PHE A 4 6.94 13.75 5.98
N SER A 5 6.58 13.41 7.21
CA SER A 5 7.51 12.83 8.18
C SER A 5 6.77 11.82 9.06
N ILE A 6 7.45 10.74 9.41
CA ILE A 6 6.91 9.74 10.34
C ILE A 6 7.41 10.04 11.74
N THR A 7 6.48 10.15 12.68
CA THR A 7 6.79 10.07 14.11
C THR A 7 6.70 8.61 14.54
N TYR A 8 7.75 8.07 15.15
CA TYR A 8 7.77 6.69 15.60
C TYR A 8 6.71 6.44 16.68
N VAL A 9 5.97 5.34 16.54
CA VAL A 9 4.95 4.88 17.50
C VAL A 9 5.25 3.42 17.87
N PRO A 10 5.61 3.11 19.13
CA PRO A 10 5.80 1.74 19.57
C PRO A 10 4.45 1.01 19.74
N GLN A 11 4.47 -0.31 19.57
CA GLN A 11 3.28 -1.12 19.86
C GLN A 11 3.01 -1.17 21.38
N PRO A 12 1.76 -0.97 21.83
CA PRO A 12 1.41 -1.05 23.25
C PRO A 12 1.41 -2.49 23.78
N ASP A 13 1.23 -3.48 22.90
CA ASP A 13 1.30 -4.91 23.20
C ASP A 13 1.77 -5.70 21.97
N PHE A 14 2.07 -7.00 22.17
CA PHE A 14 2.56 -7.91 21.13
C PHE A 14 1.59 -8.18 19.97
N SER A 15 0.36 -7.67 20.04
CA SER A 15 -0.67 -7.86 19.00
C SER A 15 -1.04 -6.58 18.26
N SER A 16 -0.38 -5.47 18.57
CA SER A 16 -0.76 -4.13 18.10
C SER A 16 0.21 -3.55 17.06
N CYS A 17 0.97 -4.39 16.35
CA CYS A 17 1.94 -3.94 15.35
C CYS A 17 1.26 -3.24 14.15
N ASP A 18 0.14 -3.78 13.67
CA ASP A 18 -0.62 -3.15 12.58
C ASP A 18 -1.19 -1.78 13.04
N GLU A 19 -1.76 -1.69 14.24
CA GLU A 19 -2.27 -0.43 14.81
C GLU A 19 -1.18 0.64 14.90
N ALA A 20 0.03 0.26 15.32
CA ALA A 20 1.17 1.15 15.34
C ALA A 20 1.59 1.59 13.93
N CYS A 21 1.63 0.67 12.96
CA CYS A 21 1.85 1.03 11.55
C CYS A 21 0.80 2.03 11.04
N LEU A 22 -0.48 1.81 11.34
CA LEU A 22 -1.55 2.74 10.97
C LEU A 22 -1.35 4.11 11.62
N ALA A 23 -1.04 4.15 12.93
CA ALA A 23 -0.81 5.37 13.68
C ALA A 23 0.29 6.22 13.03
N MET A 24 1.40 5.58 12.65
CA MET A 24 2.53 6.22 11.98
C MET A 24 2.16 6.81 10.62
N VAL A 25 1.50 6.04 9.74
CA VAL A 25 1.23 6.49 8.37
C VAL A 25 0.04 7.44 8.27
N ALA A 26 -0.94 7.32 9.16
CA ALA A 26 -2.09 8.23 9.25
C ALA A 26 -1.82 9.45 10.15
N GLN A 27 -0.67 9.49 10.84
CA GLN A 27 -0.30 10.55 11.79
C GLN A 27 -1.36 10.80 12.87
N ILE A 28 -1.85 9.71 13.46
CA ILE A 28 -2.86 9.71 14.52
C ILE A 28 -2.31 9.09 15.81
N PRO A 29 -2.91 9.37 16.97
CA PRO A 29 -2.58 8.66 18.21
C PRO A 29 -2.84 7.15 18.11
N ILE A 30 -2.03 6.35 18.82
CA ILE A 30 -2.16 4.89 18.84
C ILE A 30 -3.53 4.44 19.36
N GLU A 31 -4.10 5.17 20.32
CA GLU A 31 -5.43 4.89 20.87
C GLU A 31 -6.52 5.02 19.80
N GLU A 32 -6.38 6.01 18.90
CA GLU A 32 -7.31 6.19 17.78
C GLU A 32 -7.14 5.05 16.76
N ALA A 33 -5.90 4.67 16.44
CA ALA A 33 -5.63 3.55 15.54
C ALA A 33 -6.26 2.25 16.06
N ILE A 34 -6.11 1.94 17.35
CA ILE A 34 -6.74 0.79 18.03
C ILE A 34 -8.26 0.84 17.89
N VAL A 35 -8.89 1.97 18.18
CA VAL A 35 -10.35 2.12 18.09
C VAL A 35 -10.83 1.91 16.65
N VAL A 36 -10.12 2.47 15.67
CA VAL A 36 -10.48 2.32 14.25
C VAL A 36 -10.36 0.88 13.79
N MET A 37 -9.30 0.17 14.18
CA MET A 37 -9.06 -1.20 13.73
C MET A 37 -9.96 -2.21 14.44
N LYS A 38 -10.16 -2.09 15.76
CA LYS A 38 -11.07 -2.95 16.56
C LYS A 38 -12.55 -2.68 16.27
N GLY A 39 -12.91 -1.47 15.82
CA GLY A 39 -14.27 -1.12 15.42
C GLY A 39 -14.74 -1.81 14.13
N THR A 40 -13.87 -2.50 13.41
CA THR A 40 -14.22 -3.18 12.16
C THR A 40 -14.63 -4.64 12.41
N ARG A 41 -15.75 -5.09 11.83
CA ARG A 41 -16.15 -6.52 11.82
C ARG A 41 -15.29 -7.38 10.86
N ALA A 42 -14.09 -6.92 10.52
CA ALA A 42 -13.25 -7.51 9.48
C ALA A 42 -12.15 -8.38 10.12
N SER A 43 -11.77 -9.49 9.50
CA SER A 43 -10.71 -10.38 9.99
C SER A 43 -9.46 -10.29 9.12
N GLY A 44 -8.28 -10.50 9.72
CA GLY A 44 -6.97 -10.41 9.05
C GLY A 44 -6.75 -9.04 8.38
N SER A 45 -6.00 -9.00 7.28
CA SER A 45 -5.60 -7.76 6.59
C SER A 45 -6.76 -6.85 6.15
N SER A 46 -8.00 -7.34 6.15
CA SER A 46 -9.18 -6.58 5.74
C SER A 46 -9.54 -5.43 6.70
N HIS A 47 -9.16 -5.49 7.97
CA HIS A 47 -9.33 -4.35 8.90
C HIS A 47 -8.40 -3.21 8.51
N PHE A 48 -7.17 -3.53 8.10
CA PHE A 48 -6.13 -2.57 7.81
C PHE A 48 -6.51 -1.75 6.57
N TYR A 49 -6.95 -2.43 5.51
CA TYR A 49 -7.47 -1.78 4.31
C TYR A 49 -8.64 -0.82 4.56
N LYS A 50 -9.57 -1.20 5.45
CA LYS A 50 -10.69 -0.34 5.84
C LYS A 50 -10.21 0.89 6.60
N ALA A 51 -9.24 0.73 7.49
CA ALA A 51 -8.65 1.81 8.24
C ALA A 51 -7.91 2.80 7.32
N LEU A 52 -7.06 2.32 6.40
CA LEU A 52 -6.40 3.16 5.40
C LEU A 52 -7.41 3.97 4.58
N LYS A 53 -8.49 3.33 4.12
CA LYS A 53 -9.56 4.00 3.39
C LYS A 53 -10.26 5.09 4.24
N LYS A 54 -10.44 4.87 5.54
CA LYS A 54 -11.01 5.89 6.45
C LYS A 54 -10.15 7.14 6.47
N TYR A 55 -8.83 6.99 6.42
CA TYR A 55 -7.87 8.09 6.39
C TYR A 55 -7.49 8.54 4.97
N LYS A 56 -8.22 8.07 3.94
CA LYS A 56 -7.98 8.39 2.52
C LYS A 56 -6.56 8.07 2.04
N ILE A 57 -5.92 7.08 2.65
CA ILE A 57 -4.63 6.56 2.21
C ILE A 57 -4.92 5.49 1.17
N ASP A 58 -4.58 5.77 -0.08
CA ASP A 58 -4.61 4.76 -1.14
C ASP A 58 -3.42 3.81 -0.95
N TYR A 59 -3.54 2.57 -1.41
CA TYR A 59 -2.52 1.54 -1.18
C TYR A 59 -2.42 0.57 -2.36
N LEU A 60 -1.37 -0.23 -2.45
CA LEU A 60 -1.25 -1.38 -3.34
C LEU A 60 -1.17 -2.63 -2.47
N SER A 61 -2.16 -3.51 -2.53
CA SER A 61 -2.29 -4.69 -1.67
C SER A 61 -1.03 -5.56 -1.67
N TRP A 62 -0.81 -6.32 -0.60
CA TRP A 62 0.37 -7.15 -0.36
C TRP A 62 0.95 -7.83 -1.60
N ARG A 63 2.26 -7.70 -1.76
CA ARG A 63 3.06 -8.26 -2.86
C ARG A 63 4.25 -8.99 -2.30
N ALA A 64 4.51 -10.18 -2.83
CA ALA A 64 5.72 -10.91 -2.48
C ALA A 64 6.96 -10.09 -2.87
N VAL A 65 7.96 -10.10 -2.00
CA VAL A 65 9.26 -9.52 -2.29
C VAL A 65 10.06 -10.50 -3.14
N GLU A 66 10.32 -10.14 -4.40
CA GLU A 66 11.19 -10.91 -5.30
C GLU A 66 12.67 -10.48 -5.17
N ASP A 67 12.92 -9.19 -4.94
CA ASP A 67 14.24 -8.61 -4.66
C ASP A 67 14.09 -7.51 -3.58
N LEU A 68 14.94 -7.57 -2.54
CA LEU A 68 14.97 -6.59 -1.44
C LEU A 68 15.59 -5.24 -1.85
N LYS A 69 16.18 -5.15 -3.04
CA LYS A 69 17.05 -4.02 -3.41
C LYS A 69 16.36 -2.68 -3.55
N GLU A 70 15.04 -2.63 -3.69
CA GLU A 70 14.33 -1.37 -3.71
C GLU A 70 12.92 -1.60 -3.14
N PHE A 71 12.53 -0.87 -2.11
CA PHE A 71 11.12 -0.75 -1.72
C PHE A 71 10.59 0.57 -2.29
N PRO A 72 9.27 0.68 -2.51
CA PRO A 72 8.69 1.98 -2.85
C PRO A 72 8.94 3.00 -1.73
N PRO A 73 8.84 4.32 -2.01
CA PRO A 73 9.13 5.36 -1.03
C PRO A 73 8.46 5.16 0.32
N LEU A 74 7.20 4.71 0.35
CA LEU A 74 6.46 4.35 1.56
C LEU A 74 5.73 3.02 1.38
N CYS A 75 5.97 2.07 2.29
CA CYS A 75 5.20 0.84 2.35
C CYS A 75 5.10 0.28 3.76
N ILE A 76 4.15 -0.63 3.95
CA ILE A 76 4.17 -1.57 5.07
C ILE A 76 4.85 -2.84 4.61
N LEU A 77 5.77 -3.35 5.40
CA LEU A 77 6.46 -4.62 5.20
C LEU A 77 5.83 -5.68 6.10
N LEU A 78 5.63 -6.87 5.55
CA LEU A 78 5.26 -8.06 6.31
C LEU A 78 6.52 -8.89 6.53
N VAL A 79 6.90 -9.01 7.79
CA VAL A 79 8.07 -9.74 8.26
C VAL A 79 7.61 -11.05 8.89
N GLY A 80 8.15 -12.17 8.42
CA GLY A 80 7.95 -13.48 9.02
C GLY A 80 9.07 -13.81 9.99
N PHE A 81 8.75 -13.87 11.28
CA PHE A 81 9.62 -14.47 12.30
C PHE A 81 9.29 -15.97 12.46
N PRO A 82 10.15 -16.77 13.11
CA PRO A 82 9.90 -18.20 13.31
C PRO A 82 8.57 -18.54 13.99
N THR A 83 8.06 -17.66 14.85
CA THR A 83 6.88 -17.91 15.69
C THR A 83 5.72 -16.95 15.44
N TYR A 84 5.90 -15.86 14.71
CA TYR A 84 4.87 -14.85 14.46
C TYR A 84 5.14 -14.03 13.18
N GLY A 85 4.11 -13.35 12.70
CA GLY A 85 4.22 -12.33 11.65
C GLY A 85 4.22 -10.93 12.27
N HIS A 86 4.92 -10.00 11.63
CA HIS A 86 5.09 -8.64 12.13
C HIS A 86 5.00 -7.61 11.00
N SER A 87 4.46 -6.44 11.32
CA SER A 87 4.30 -5.33 10.37
C SER A 87 5.26 -4.20 10.71
N VAL A 88 5.91 -3.65 9.68
CA VAL A 88 6.92 -2.59 9.80
C VAL A 88 6.64 -1.51 8.77
N VAL A 89 6.76 -0.24 9.13
CA VAL A 89 6.70 0.84 8.14
C VAL A 89 8.09 1.05 7.56
N TYR A 90 8.20 1.07 6.24
CA TYR A 90 9.39 1.53 5.53
C TYR A 90 9.10 2.90 4.90
N TYR A 91 9.98 3.87 5.14
CA TYR A 91 9.91 5.19 4.52
C TYR A 91 11.30 5.69 4.13
N ASP A 92 11.54 5.84 2.82
CA ASP A 92 12.77 6.38 2.21
C ASP A 92 14.07 5.82 2.84
N GLY A 93 14.16 4.49 3.00
CA GLY A 93 15.34 3.80 3.53
C GLY A 93 15.32 3.55 5.03
N ILE A 94 14.38 4.12 5.77
CA ILE A 94 14.25 3.97 7.22
C ILE A 94 13.12 3.01 7.55
N TYR A 95 13.37 2.11 8.49
CA TYR A 95 12.41 1.14 9.00
C TYR A 95 11.91 1.60 10.37
N TYR A 96 10.60 1.73 10.52
CA TYR A 96 9.95 2.08 11.77
C TYR A 96 9.22 0.82 12.25
N ASP A 97 9.91 0.10 13.12
CA ASP A 97 9.47 -1.17 13.66
C ASP A 97 8.77 -0.96 15.01
N PRO A 98 7.46 -1.25 15.12
CA PRO A 98 6.73 -1.05 16.38
C PRO A 98 7.30 -1.80 17.59
N GLU A 99 8.07 -2.86 17.37
CA GLU A 99 8.72 -3.67 18.41
C GLU A 99 10.19 -3.27 18.62
N PHE A 100 10.94 -3.05 17.53
CA PHE A 100 12.40 -2.89 17.56
C PHE A 100 12.91 -1.44 17.41
N GLY A 101 12.02 -0.47 17.21
CA GLY A 101 12.38 0.94 17.09
C GLY A 101 12.63 1.40 15.65
N VAL A 102 13.41 2.48 15.50
CA VAL A 102 13.77 3.04 14.19
C VAL A 102 15.13 2.49 13.76
N LEU A 103 15.20 1.90 12.56
CA LEU A 103 16.36 1.19 12.05
C LEU A 103 16.74 1.71 10.66
N GLU A 104 18.04 1.79 10.35
CA GLU A 104 18.56 2.13 9.01
C GLU A 104 18.71 0.88 8.11
N SER A 105 18.69 -0.30 8.72
CA SER A 105 18.74 -1.58 8.02
C SER A 105 17.89 -2.59 8.77
N TYR A 106 17.15 -3.42 8.04
CA TYR A 106 16.33 -4.45 8.65
C TYR A 106 17.13 -5.75 8.80
N THR A 107 17.68 -5.95 10.00
CA THR A 107 18.47 -7.13 10.39
C THR A 107 17.91 -7.99 11.55
N PRO A 108 16.64 -7.87 12.03
CA PRO A 108 16.08 -8.90 12.90
C PRO A 108 16.09 -10.28 12.23
N GLU A 109 16.01 -11.37 13.01
CA GLU A 109 15.91 -12.76 12.51
C GLU A 109 14.69 -13.03 11.60
N GLY A 110 13.85 -12.02 11.39
CA GLY A 110 12.68 -12.07 10.53
C GLY A 110 13.00 -11.83 9.06
N GLN A 111 12.32 -12.57 8.19
CA GLN A 111 12.41 -12.40 6.75
C GLN A 111 11.30 -11.46 6.25
N ILE A 112 11.65 -10.39 5.55
CA ILE A 112 10.65 -9.60 4.83
C ILE A 112 10.11 -10.44 3.67
N THR A 113 8.82 -10.76 3.70
CA THR A 113 8.20 -11.64 2.71
C THR A 113 7.31 -10.87 1.74
N HIS A 114 6.64 -9.82 2.22
CA HIS A 114 5.71 -9.04 1.42
C HIS A 114 5.83 -7.55 1.75
N PHE A 115 5.35 -6.72 0.83
CA PHE A 115 5.14 -5.30 1.06
C PHE A 115 3.77 -4.85 0.53
N MET A 116 3.21 -3.81 1.15
CA MET A 116 2.02 -3.10 0.69
C MET A 116 2.41 -1.63 0.53
N GLU A 117 2.46 -1.16 -0.70
CA GLU A 117 2.80 0.23 -1.00
C GLU A 117 1.68 1.16 -0.57
N LEU A 118 2.02 2.34 -0.04
CA LEU A 118 1.07 3.34 0.42
C LEU A 118 1.23 4.63 -0.37
N PHE A 119 0.13 5.31 -0.65
CA PHE A 119 0.10 6.53 -1.45
C PHE A 119 -0.44 7.68 -0.63
N ILE A 120 0.48 8.57 -0.33
CA ILE A 120 0.25 9.83 0.36
C ILE A 120 0.88 10.90 -0.53
N ASP A 121 0.09 11.88 -0.96
CA ASP A 121 0.51 12.84 -2.01
C ASP A 121 1.83 13.53 -1.65
N GLU A 122 2.01 13.90 -0.38
CA GLU A 122 3.22 14.55 0.13
C GLU A 122 4.48 13.68 0.09
N VAL A 123 4.34 12.35 0.07
CA VAL A 123 5.47 11.40 -0.03
C VAL A 123 6.01 11.34 -1.46
N TYR A 124 5.11 11.46 -2.44
CA TYR A 124 5.41 11.29 -3.86
C TYR A 124 5.54 12.60 -4.62
N GLU A 125 5.33 13.75 -3.96
CA GLU A 125 5.52 15.07 -4.54
C GLU A 125 6.94 15.20 -5.15
N GLY A 126 6.99 15.47 -6.45
CA GLY A 126 8.25 15.62 -7.19
C GLY A 126 9.03 14.32 -7.44
N LYS A 127 8.51 13.15 -7.05
CA LYS A 127 9.12 11.84 -7.32
C LYS A 127 8.57 11.24 -8.61
N GLN A 128 9.43 10.62 -9.42
CA GLN A 128 8.97 9.73 -10.47
C GLN A 128 8.44 8.45 -9.83
N ILE A 129 7.18 8.12 -10.08
CA ILE A 129 6.56 6.93 -9.50
C ILE A 129 6.70 5.77 -10.47
N ASP A 130 7.60 4.83 -10.17
CA ASP A 130 7.67 3.56 -10.88
C ASP A 130 6.72 2.54 -10.22
N ILE A 131 5.61 2.26 -10.91
CA ILE A 131 4.61 1.33 -10.39
C ILE A 131 5.10 -0.08 -10.64
N ARG A 132 5.23 -0.83 -9.56
CA ARG A 132 5.51 -2.26 -9.61
C ARG A 132 4.27 -3.03 -10.00
N ILE A 133 4.01 -3.06 -11.31
CA ILE A 133 2.94 -3.85 -11.91
C ILE A 133 3.27 -5.34 -11.69
N PRO A 134 2.33 -6.14 -11.14
CA PRO A 134 2.51 -7.58 -11.00
C PRO A 134 2.90 -8.26 -12.33
N ASN A 135 3.69 -9.34 -12.30
CA ASN A 135 4.04 -10.05 -13.52
C ASN A 135 2.82 -10.63 -14.25
N ASP A 136 1.83 -11.17 -13.52
CA ASP A 136 0.57 -11.62 -14.11
C ASP A 136 -0.21 -10.46 -14.75
N PHE A 137 -0.13 -9.25 -14.20
CA PHE A 137 -0.70 -8.05 -14.83
C PHE A 137 0.08 -7.61 -16.06
N LYS A 138 1.43 -7.67 -16.03
CA LYS A 138 2.27 -7.40 -17.19
C LYS A 138 1.94 -8.35 -18.33
N GLU A 139 1.85 -9.66 -18.07
CA GLU A 139 1.42 -10.65 -19.07
C GLU A 139 0.01 -10.38 -19.57
N ALA A 140 -0.88 -9.98 -18.67
CA ALA A 140 -2.25 -9.64 -19.01
C ALA A 140 -2.32 -8.40 -19.93
N PHE A 141 -1.48 -7.38 -19.71
CA PHE A 141 -1.38 -6.19 -20.55
C PHE A 141 -0.69 -6.44 -21.89
N LYS A 142 0.21 -7.43 -22.00
CA LYS A 142 0.74 -7.87 -23.30
C LYS A 142 -0.38 -8.27 -24.27
N LEU A 143 -1.46 -8.86 -23.75
CA LEU A 143 -2.62 -9.33 -24.52
C LEU A 143 -3.65 -8.23 -24.82
N ASP A 144 -3.54 -7.05 -24.21
CA ASP A 144 -4.48 -5.93 -24.37
C ASP A 144 -3.75 -4.58 -24.22
N GLN A 145 -3.06 -4.19 -25.30
CA GLN A 145 -2.26 -2.97 -25.35
C GLN A 145 -3.10 -1.70 -25.18
N ASP A 146 -4.35 -1.69 -25.66
CA ASP A 146 -5.26 -0.57 -25.47
C ASP A 146 -5.56 -0.34 -23.99
N ALA A 147 -5.86 -1.42 -23.25
CA ALA A 147 -6.07 -1.34 -21.81
C ALA A 147 -4.82 -0.88 -21.07
N TYR A 148 -3.63 -1.28 -21.51
CA TYR A 148 -2.36 -0.82 -20.94
C TYR A 148 -2.14 0.69 -21.15
N GLN A 149 -2.34 1.18 -22.38
CA GLN A 149 -2.23 2.61 -22.70
C GLN A 149 -3.20 3.47 -21.89
N ILE A 150 -4.41 2.97 -21.62
CA ILE A 150 -5.36 3.66 -20.76
C ILE A 150 -4.90 3.60 -19.30
N PHE A 151 -4.45 2.44 -18.81
CA PHE A 151 -3.92 2.27 -17.47
C PHE A 151 -2.75 3.22 -17.20
N GLU A 152 -1.82 3.38 -18.15
CA GLU A 152 -0.67 4.28 -18.03
C GLU A 152 -1.06 5.75 -17.81
N ARG A 153 -2.21 6.18 -18.33
CA ARG A 153 -2.74 7.55 -18.18
C ARG A 153 -3.52 7.78 -16.89
N LEU A 154 -3.86 6.72 -16.16
CA LEU A 154 -4.61 6.89 -14.91
C LEU A 154 -3.77 7.62 -13.86
N PRO A 155 -4.36 8.54 -13.08
CA PRO A 155 -3.69 9.10 -11.93
C PRO A 155 -3.43 8.01 -10.89
N TYR A 156 -2.45 8.26 -10.03
CA TYR A 156 -1.89 7.24 -9.16
C TYR A 156 -2.95 6.49 -8.31
N PRO A 157 -3.83 7.18 -7.54
CA PRO A 157 -4.95 6.56 -6.83
C PRO A 157 -5.76 5.56 -7.66
N GLN A 158 -5.94 5.84 -8.95
CA GLN A 158 -6.76 5.03 -9.84
C GLN A 158 -6.00 3.84 -10.41
N LYS A 159 -4.68 3.95 -10.60
CA LYS A 159 -3.82 2.81 -10.90
C LYS A 159 -3.82 1.82 -9.74
N SER A 160 -3.64 2.31 -8.51
CA SER A 160 -3.71 1.49 -7.28
C SER A 160 -5.06 0.77 -7.14
N LYS A 161 -6.18 1.50 -7.28
CA LYS A 161 -7.54 0.92 -7.25
C LYS A 161 -7.74 -0.11 -8.35
N SER A 162 -7.22 0.18 -9.54
CA SER A 162 -7.25 -0.74 -10.67
C SER A 162 -6.52 -2.03 -10.32
N ILE A 163 -5.35 -1.98 -9.66
CA ILE A 163 -4.58 -3.19 -9.32
C ILE A 163 -5.17 -3.96 -8.12
N ASN A 164 -5.63 -3.27 -7.07
CA ASN A 164 -6.15 -3.89 -5.85
C ASN A 164 -7.47 -4.63 -6.02
N GLY A 165 -8.32 -4.17 -6.95
CA GLY A 165 -9.71 -4.62 -7.07
C GLY A 165 -9.89 -6.00 -7.72
N ILE A 166 -8.91 -6.90 -7.66
CA ILE A 166 -8.81 -7.97 -8.63
C ILE A 166 -8.58 -9.33 -7.99
N SER A 167 -9.70 -9.92 -7.61
CA SER A 167 -9.89 -11.37 -7.64
C SER A 167 -10.30 -11.88 -9.03
N HIS A 168 -10.40 -11.03 -10.08
CA HIS A 168 -11.11 -11.38 -11.33
C HIS A 168 -10.44 -11.05 -12.69
N TYR A 169 -9.15 -10.69 -12.78
CA TYR A 169 -8.51 -10.33 -14.07
C TYR A 169 -8.06 -11.51 -14.94
N LYS A 170 -8.57 -12.73 -14.69
CA LYS A 170 -8.46 -13.82 -15.66
C LYS A 170 -9.25 -13.54 -16.94
N ASN A 171 -10.17 -12.56 -16.94
CA ASN A 171 -10.99 -12.20 -18.09
C ASN A 171 -10.62 -10.80 -18.67
N PRO A 172 -9.99 -10.74 -19.86
CA PRO A 172 -9.61 -9.49 -20.53
C PRO A 172 -10.78 -8.52 -20.79
N VAL A 173 -11.98 -9.04 -21.09
CA VAL A 173 -13.17 -8.21 -21.39
C VAL A 173 -13.65 -7.46 -20.16
N VAL A 174 -13.65 -8.12 -18.99
CA VAL A 174 -14.05 -7.50 -17.72
C VAL A 174 -13.07 -6.41 -17.31
N ARG A 175 -11.77 -6.65 -17.54
CA ARG A 175 -10.69 -5.68 -17.30
C ARG A 175 -10.88 -4.41 -18.13
N LYS A 176 -11.01 -4.53 -19.45
CA LYS A 176 -11.18 -3.39 -20.35
C LYS A 176 -12.37 -2.53 -19.95
N LYS A 177 -13.52 -3.16 -19.70
CA LYS A 177 -14.76 -2.47 -19.28
C LYS A 177 -14.61 -1.72 -17.96
N ASN A 178 -13.87 -2.26 -16.99
CA ASN A 178 -13.64 -1.58 -15.71
C ASN A 178 -12.71 -0.37 -15.87
N ILE A 179 -11.63 -0.52 -16.64
CA ILE A 179 -10.71 0.59 -16.95
C ILE A 179 -11.45 1.72 -17.69
N GLU A 180 -12.28 1.38 -18.70
CA GLU A 180 -13.14 2.34 -19.41
C GLU A 180 -14.13 3.05 -18.47
N LYS A 181 -14.70 2.33 -17.50
CA LYS A 181 -15.61 2.91 -16.49
C LYS A 181 -14.90 3.91 -15.58
N ILE A 182 -13.68 3.60 -15.15
CA ILE A 182 -12.86 4.51 -14.35
C ILE A 182 -12.57 5.78 -15.16
N MET A 183 -12.12 5.65 -16.41
CA MET A 183 -11.88 6.79 -17.31
C MET A 183 -13.11 7.66 -17.53
N ALA A 184 -14.27 7.04 -17.74
CA ALA A 184 -15.52 7.78 -17.91
C ALA A 184 -15.93 8.54 -16.64
N SER A 185 -15.60 8.01 -15.45
CA SER A 185 -15.81 8.69 -14.18
C SER A 185 -14.89 9.90 -14.03
N LEU A 186 -13.61 9.76 -14.36
CA LEU A 186 -12.61 10.84 -14.29
C LEU A 186 -12.97 12.01 -15.23
N LYS A 187 -13.37 11.71 -16.48
CA LYS A 187 -13.85 12.74 -17.42
C LYS A 187 -15.04 13.54 -16.89
N LYS A 188 -15.94 12.89 -16.15
CA LYS A 188 -17.12 13.55 -15.55
C LYS A 188 -16.77 14.42 -14.35
N GLN A 189 -15.64 14.16 -13.69
CA GLN A 189 -15.17 14.89 -12.51
C GLN A 189 -14.29 16.09 -12.85
N GLY A 190 -14.00 16.33 -14.14
CA GLY A 190 -13.19 17.47 -14.58
C GLY A 190 -11.70 17.33 -14.31
N GLU A 191 -11.25 16.13 -13.91
CA GLU A 191 -9.82 15.82 -13.79
C GLU A 191 -9.22 15.69 -15.20
N SER A 192 -8.12 16.41 -15.48
CA SER A 192 -7.43 16.27 -16.76
C SER A 192 -6.81 14.88 -16.86
N ILE A 193 -7.10 14.18 -17.95
CA ILE A 193 -6.56 12.85 -18.28
C ILE A 193 -5.48 12.98 -19.33
#